data_AF-A0A942UA78-F1
#
_entry.id   AF-A0A942UA78-F1
#
_cell.length_a   1.000
_cell.length_b   1.000
_cell.length_c   1.000
_cell.angle_alpha   90.00
_cell.angle_beta   90.00
_cell.angle_gamma   90.00
#
_symmetry.space_group_name_H-M   'P 1'
#
loop_
_entity.id
_entity.type
_entity.pdbx_description
1 polymer ?
#
loop_
_entity_poly.entity_id
_entity_poly.type
_entity_poly.pdbx_seq_one_letter_code
_entity_poly.pdbx_strand_id
1 'polypeptide(L)' 'MNHCETFLRSKNWIDNDLDARYINVNHPYAILISEDEGMITLRGNNGFDNGQNGEEIFSFTSLQELQEWFENNIGE' A
#
# COMPACT_ATOMS: atom_id res chain seq x y z
N MET A 1 4.69 -9.67 9.27
CA MET A 1 4.70 -8.70 8.15
C MET A 1 4.98 -9.28 6.75
N ASN A 2 5.82 -10.31 6.57
CA ASN A 2 6.11 -10.92 5.24
C ASN A 2 4.90 -11.25 4.36
N HIS A 3 3.74 -11.54 4.96
CA HIS A 3 2.51 -11.83 4.22
C HIS A 3 1.96 -10.60 3.48
N CYS A 4 2.07 -9.40 4.04
CA CYS A 4 1.63 -8.17 3.37
C CYS A 4 2.55 -7.84 2.19
N GLU A 5 3.87 -7.90 2.38
CA GLU A 5 4.83 -7.71 1.29
C GLU A 5 4.59 -8.71 0.15
N THR A 6 4.43 -10.00 0.49
CA THR A 6 4.20 -11.05 -0.51
C THR A 6 2.91 -10.80 -1.29
N PHE A 7 1.84 -10.41 -0.59
CA PHE A 7 0.57 -10.05 -1.22
C PHE A 7 0.72 -8.84 -2.15
N LEU A 8 1.31 -7.74 -1.66
CA LEU A 8 1.51 -6.51 -2.44
C LEU A 8 2.35 -6.77 -3.70
N ARG A 9 3.45 -7.51 -3.58
CA ARG A 9 4.26 -7.91 -4.73
C ARG A 9 3.49 -8.78 -5.73
N SER A 10 2.61 -9.67 -5.26
CA SER A 10 1.75 -10.47 -6.14
C SER A 10 0.76 -9.63 -6.96
N LYS A 11 0.46 -8.41 -6.49
CA LYS A 11 -0.39 -7.41 -7.15
C LYS A 11 0.41 -6.32 -7.88
N ASN A 12 1.71 -6.54 -8.11
CA ASN A 12 2.63 -5.58 -8.74
C ASN A 12 2.79 -4.25 -7.97
N TRP A 13 2.60 -4.26 -6.65
CA TRP A 13 2.98 -3.14 -5.78
C TRP A 13 4.42 -3.35 -5.30
N ILE A 14 5.29 -2.40 -5.61
CA ILE A 14 6.74 -2.53 -5.48
C ILE A 14 7.26 -1.49 -4.49
N ASP A 15 8.07 -1.96 -3.55
CA ASP A 15 8.90 -1.10 -2.71
C ASP A 15 10.18 -0.72 -3.47
N ASN A 16 10.21 0.50 -4.00
CA ASN A 16 11.33 1.01 -4.79
C ASN A 16 12.44 1.61 -3.93
N ASP A 17 12.07 2.20 -2.79
CA ASP A 17 12.95 3.00 -1.94
C ASP A 17 13.44 2.21 -0.70
N LEU A 18 12.98 0.96 -0.54
CA LEU A 18 13.25 0.07 0.58
C LEU A 18 12.82 0.68 1.93
N ASP A 19 11.74 1.44 1.90
CA ASP A 19 11.19 2.16 3.05
C ASP A 19 9.77 1.68 3.41
N ALA A 20 9.43 0.45 3.02
CA ALA A 20 8.14 -0.20 3.23
C ALA A 20 6.97 0.55 2.57
N ARG A 21 7.26 1.34 1.54
CA ARG A 21 6.27 2.05 0.73
C ARG A 21 6.15 1.41 -0.64
N TYR A 22 4.99 0.82 -0.87
CA TYR A 22 4.69 0.05 -2.05
C TYR A 22 3.90 0.90 -3.05
N ILE A 23 4.39 0.92 -4.28
CA ILE A 23 3.85 1.73 -5.38
C ILE A 23 3.45 0.82 -6.53
N ASN A 24 2.29 1.09 -7.13
CA ASN A 24 1.89 0.51 -8.40
C ASN A 24 1.60 1.66 -9.37
N VAL A 25 2.30 1.68 -10.51
CA VAL A 25 2.21 2.75 -11.51
C VAL A 25 0.82 2.86 -12.16
N ASN A 26 -0.01 1.82 -12.03
CA ASN A 26 -1.37 1.80 -12.57
C ASN A 26 -2.40 2.33 -11.56
N HIS A 27 -2.00 2.59 -10.31
CA HIS A 27 -2.91 3.05 -9.26
C HIS A 27 -2.49 4.41 -8.70
N PRO A 28 -3.46 5.30 -8.40
CA PRO A 28 -3.20 6.62 -7.83
C PRO A 28 -2.97 6.56 -6.31
N TYR A 29 -2.46 5.44 -5.80
CA TYR A 29 -2.24 5.24 -4.37
C TYR A 29 -0.83 4.72 -4.08
N ALA A 30 -0.42 4.91 -2.84
CA ALA A 30 0.76 4.31 -2.23
C ALA A 30 0.33 3.57 -0.97
N ILE A 31 0.96 2.44 -0.68
CA ILE A 31 0.68 1.65 0.52
C ILE A 31 1.92 1.67 1.39
N LEU A 32 1.81 2.24 2.59
CA LEU A 32 2.86 2.26 3.59
C LEU A 32 2.60 1.17 4.62
N ILE A 33 3.59 0.34 4.93
CA ILE A 33 3.52 -0.62 6.03
C ILE A 33 4.38 -0.10 7.18
N SER A 34 3.75 0.21 8.31
CA SER A 34 4.40 0.60 9.55
C SER A 34 4.56 -0.64 10.44
N GLU A 35 5.78 -1.18 10.51
CA GLU A 35 6.05 -2.37 11.34
C GLU A 35 5.93 -2.11 12.83
N ASP A 36 6.39 -0.94 13.27
CA ASP A 36 6.38 -0.53 14.68
C ASP A 36 4.94 -0.32 15.19
N GLU A 37 4.05 0.18 14.33
CA GLU A 37 2.66 0.47 14.69
C GLU A 37 1.70 -0.67 14.33
N GLY A 38 2.17 -1.69 13.59
CA GLY A 38 1.30 -2.78 13.14
C GLY A 38 0.22 -2.32 12.14
N MET A 39 0.46 -1.22 11.44
CA MET A 39 -0.54 -0.51 10.64
C MET A 39 -0.15 -0.49 9.16
N ILE A 40 -1.16 -0.53 8.30
CA ILE A 40 -1.02 -0.40 6.84
C ILE A 40 -1.80 0.84 6.42
N THR A 41 -1.14 1.80 5.79
CA THR A 41 -1.76 3.07 5.42
C THR A 41 -1.83 3.21 3.91
N LEU A 42 -3.04 3.42 3.40
CA LEU A 42 -3.30 3.82 2.03
C LEU A 42 -3.21 5.35 1.92
N ARG A 43 -2.32 5.82 1.05
CA ARG A 43 -2.09 7.24 0.80
C ARG A 43 -2.31 7.56 -0.66
N GLY A 44 -2.63 8.82 -0.96
CA GLY A 44 -2.67 9.30 -2.34
C GLY A 44 -1.29 9.23 -3.00
N ASN A 45 -1.25 8.89 -4.28
CA ASN A 45 -0.03 8.96 -5.09
C ASN A 45 -0.36 9.63 -6.43
N ASN A 46 0.21 10.81 -6.64
CA ASN A 46 0.05 11.56 -7.89
C ASN A 46 1.10 11.19 -8.95
N GLY A 47 1.99 10.24 -8.66
CA GLY A 47 3.02 9.75 -9.57
C GLY A 47 4.33 10.56 -9.58
N PHE A 48 4.46 11.62 -8.78
CA PHE A 48 5.66 12.47 -8.77
C PHE A 48 6.62 12.19 -7.60
N ASP A 49 6.11 11.68 -6.48
CA ASP A 49 6.86 11.56 -5.23
C ASP A 49 6.68 10.20 -4.55
N ASN A 50 6.21 9.19 -5.28
CA ASN A 50 5.89 7.87 -4.74
C ASN A 50 4.97 7.95 -3.50
N GLY A 51 3.99 8.87 -3.50
CA GLY A 51 3.05 9.06 -2.40
C GLY A 51 3.65 9.61 -1.11
N GLN A 52 4.87 10.15 -1.14
CA GLN A 52 5.56 10.70 0.04
C GLN A 52 4.77 11.84 0.70
N ASN A 53 4.19 12.72 -0.12
CA ASN A 53 3.36 13.84 0.33
C ASN A 53 1.87 13.57 0.14
N GLY A 54 1.50 12.32 -0.18
CA GLY A 54 0.11 11.91 -0.29
C GLY A 54 -0.63 12.00 1.04
N GLU A 55 -1.85 12.51 1.03
CA GLU A 55 -2.73 12.45 2.20
C GLU A 55 -3.07 10.99 2.53
N GLU A 56 -3.18 10.70 3.82
CA GLU A 56 -3.74 9.43 4.28
C GLU A 56 -5.23 9.38 3.90
N ILE A 57 -5.61 8.28 3.25
CA ILE A 57 -6.98 8.04 2.79
C ILE A 57 -7.65 7.03 3.72
N PHE A 58 -6.96 5.92 3.99
CA PHE A 58 -7.42 4.85 4.87
C PHE A 58 -6.25 4.18 5.58
N SER A 59 -6.53 3.62 6.76
CA SER A 59 -5.59 2.78 7.50
C SER A 59 -6.24 1.45 7.84
N PHE A 60 -5.45 0.39 7.77
CA PHE A 60 -5.83 -0.99 8.04
C PHE A 60 -4.92 -1.53 9.14
N THR A 61 -5.48 -2.44 9.94
CA THR A 61 -4.77 -3.10 11.05
C THR A 61 -4.40 -4.55 10.70
N SER A 62 -4.84 -5.05 9.54
CA SER A 62 -4.57 -6.41 9.12
C SER A 62 -4.47 -6.56 7.60
N LEU A 63 -3.81 -7.63 7.16
CA LEU A 63 -3.76 -8.02 5.74
C LEU A 63 -5.16 -8.33 5.19
N GLN A 64 -6.06 -8.89 6.00
CA GLN A 64 -7.40 -9.24 5.56
C GLN A 64 -8.18 -7.98 5.14
N GLU A 65 -8.14 -6.92 5.95
CA GLU A 65 -8.80 -5.65 5.61
C GLU A 65 -8.23 -5.03 4.33
N LEU A 66 -6.90 -5.12 4.14
CA LEU A 66 -6.27 -4.68 2.90
C LEU A 66 -6.75 -5.50 1.69
N GLN A 67 -6.83 -6.83 1.81
CA GLN A 67 -7.31 -7.72 0.75
C GLN A 67 -8.76 -7.42 0.38
N GLU A 68 -9.64 -7.27 1.37
CA GLU A 68 -11.04 -6.89 1.15
C GLU A 68 -11.14 -5.52 0.46
N TRP A 69 -10.28 -4.56 0.79
CA TRP A 69 -10.23 -3.28 0.09
C TRP A 69 -9.83 -3.44 -1.39
N PHE A 70 -8.80 -4.24 -1.66
CA PHE A 70 -8.31 -4.53 -3.01
C PHE A 70 -9.44 -5.12 -3.89
N GLU A 71 -10.13 -6.14 -3.38
CA GLU A 71 -11.23 -6.81 -4.09
C GLU A 71 -12.39 -5.85 -4.40
N ASN A 72 -12.74 -4.98 -3.44
CA ASN A 72 -13.89 -4.08 -3.55
C ASN A 72 -13.61 -2.81 -4.39
N ASN A 73 -12.35 -2.36 -4.47
CA ASN A 73 -12.04 -1.04 -5.04
C ASN A 73 -11.27 -1.10 -6.35
N ILE A 74 -10.37 -2.06 -6.52
CA ILE A 74 -9.53 -2.16 -7.73
C ILE A 74 -9.69 -3.50 -8.46
N GLY A 75 -10.54 -4.40 -7.95
CA GLY A 75 -10.84 -5.69 -8.58
C GLY A 75 -9.63 -6.64 -8.62
N GLU A 76 -8.64 -6.37 -7.77
CA GLU A 76 -7.45 -7.18 -7.58
C GLU A 76 -7.59 -8.03 -6.31
#